data_AF-A0AAD8H465-F1
#
_entry.id   AF-A0AAD8H465-F1
#
_cell.length_a   1.000
_cell.length_b   1.000
_cell.length_c   1.000
_cell.angle_alpha   90.00
_cell.angle_beta   90.00
_cell.angle_gamma   90.00
#
_symmetry.space_group_name_H-M   'P 1'
#
loop_
_entity.id
_entity.type
_entity.pdbx_description
1 polymer ?
#
loop_
_entity_poly.entity_id
_entity_poly.type
_entity_poly.pdbx_seq_one_letter_code
_entity_poly.pdbx_strand_id
1 'polypeptide(L)'
;MNRRHLKTPRNNENQRGANLINRSRVSVVLWEWNNDGYKQLGFEEKKAAVNEEMRRLNQLPSNSTYVVHRSRVLSKIMQLLSAQRTKSQDEELELLFAGLSL
;
A
#
# COMPACT_ATOMS: atom_id res chain seq x y z
N MET A 1 23.73 10.00 66.51
CA MET A 1 23.72 10.50 65.12
C MET A 1 25.00 10.07 64.43
N ASN A 2 24.90 9.35 63.30
CA ASN A 2 25.82 9.33 62.14
C ASN A 2 25.86 7.94 61.46
N ARG A 3 25.50 7.96 60.16
CA ARG A 3 25.29 6.82 59.26
C ARG A 3 26.62 6.31 58.68
N ARG A 4 26.85 5.01 58.70
CA ARG A 4 27.84 4.31 57.85
C ARG A 4 27.07 3.35 56.93
N HIS A 5 26.86 3.72 55.67
CA HIS A 5 27.68 3.33 54.50
C HIS A 5 27.67 1.82 54.22
N LEU A 6 26.69 1.37 53.42
CA LEU A 6 26.77 0.15 52.61
C LEU A 6 26.90 0.57 51.15
N LYS A 7 28.04 0.24 50.54
CA LYS A 7 28.27 0.27 49.10
C LYS A 7 27.43 -0.81 48.43
N THR A 8 26.76 -0.48 47.34
CA THR A 8 26.36 -1.44 46.31
C THR A 8 26.98 -1.06 44.96
N PRO A 9 27.28 -2.04 44.10
CA PRO A 9 28.16 -1.86 42.96
C PRO A 9 27.48 -1.22 41.75
N ARG A 10 28.32 -0.45 41.05
CA ARG A 10 28.32 -0.08 39.64
C ARG A 10 27.86 -1.24 38.72
N ASN A 11 26.86 -1.01 37.86
CA ASN A 11 27.01 -1.37 36.45
C ASN A 11 26.16 -0.47 35.54
N ASN A 12 26.76 -0.09 34.42
CA ASN A 12 26.27 0.88 33.45
C ASN A 12 25.24 0.24 32.50
N GLU A 13 24.02 0.76 32.48
CA GLU A 13 23.11 0.60 31.34
C GLU A 13 22.80 1.98 30.75
N ASN A 14 23.72 2.39 29.88
CA ASN A 14 23.44 3.36 28.84
C ASN A 14 22.49 2.69 27.85
N GLN A 15 21.22 3.08 27.85
CA GLN A 15 20.44 3.19 26.62
C GLN A 15 19.32 4.21 26.80
N ARG A 16 19.49 5.32 26.10
CA ARG A 16 18.63 6.49 26.00
C ARG A 16 17.46 6.24 25.06
N GLY A 17 16.31 6.84 25.38
CA GLY A 17 15.25 7.20 24.44
C GLY A 17 14.26 6.07 24.12
N ALA A 18 12.97 6.27 23.97
CA ALA A 18 12.12 7.46 23.93
C ALA A 18 10.70 6.93 24.24
N ASN A 19 10.03 7.55 25.20
CA ASN A 19 8.91 8.46 24.94
C ASN A 19 7.61 7.79 24.43
N LEU A 20 6.67 7.74 25.37
CA LEU A 20 5.21 7.59 25.26
C LEU A 20 4.59 8.06 23.94
N ILE A 21 3.87 7.19 23.21
CA ILE A 21 2.69 7.61 22.43
C ILE A 21 1.54 6.60 22.58
N ASN A 22 0.72 6.94 23.55
CA ASN A 22 -0.74 6.95 23.60
C ASN A 22 -1.56 6.35 22.42
N ARG A 23 -2.39 5.40 22.83
CA ARG A 23 -3.72 5.02 22.33
C ARG A 23 -4.58 6.21 21.84
N SER A 24 -4.58 6.46 20.53
CA SER A 24 -5.68 7.01 19.69
C SER A 24 -5.11 7.60 18.41
N ARG A 25 -4.88 6.76 17.38
CA ARG A 25 -4.68 7.19 15.98
C ARG A 25 -5.35 6.24 14.99
N VAL A 26 -6.52 5.70 15.37
CA VAL A 26 -7.50 5.39 14.33
C VAL A 26 -7.94 6.73 13.76
N SER A 27 -7.80 6.89 12.45
CA SER A 27 -8.14 8.10 11.68
C SER A 27 -7.07 9.19 11.69
N VAL A 28 -6.35 9.29 10.56
CA VAL A 28 -5.94 10.51 9.83
C VAL A 28 -5.01 10.14 8.66
N VAL A 29 -4.39 8.95 8.66
CA VAL A 29 -3.50 8.53 7.53
C VAL A 29 -4.20 7.63 6.49
N LEU A 30 -5.50 7.36 6.64
CA LEU A 30 -6.23 6.37 5.81
C LEU A 30 -6.68 6.91 4.43
N TRP A 31 -6.35 8.15 4.06
CA TRP A 31 -6.86 8.74 2.81
C TRP A 31 -5.81 9.39 1.91
N GLU A 32 -4.50 9.25 2.23
CA GLU A 32 -3.42 9.90 1.46
C GLU A 32 -2.41 8.93 0.84
N TRP A 33 -2.52 7.62 1.08
CA TRP A 33 -1.54 6.65 0.60
C TRP A 33 -2.21 5.50 -0.12
N ASN A 34 -2.57 5.68 -1.40
CA ASN A 34 -2.73 4.53 -2.31
C ASN A 34 -2.49 4.86 -3.79
N ASN A 35 -1.93 6.05 -4.11
CA ASN A 35 -1.66 6.41 -5.51
C ASN A 35 -0.19 6.23 -5.93
N ASP A 36 0.73 5.90 -5.01
CA ASP A 36 2.15 5.71 -5.34
C ASP A 36 2.63 4.26 -5.16
N GLY A 37 1.79 3.39 -4.60
CA GLY A 37 2.10 1.97 -4.42
C GLY A 37 2.38 1.29 -5.76
N TYR A 38 1.51 1.50 -6.75
CA TYR A 38 1.65 0.89 -8.07
C TYR A 38 2.84 1.42 -8.88
N LYS A 39 3.34 2.63 -8.61
CA LYS A 39 4.53 3.16 -9.31
C LYS A 39 5.79 2.39 -8.92
N GLN A 40 5.83 1.85 -7.70
CA GLN A 40 6.95 1.07 -7.18
C GLN A 40 6.81 -0.44 -7.44
N LEU A 41 5.62 -0.93 -7.81
CA LEU A 41 5.41 -2.34 -8.14
C LEU A 41 6.10 -2.72 -9.45
N GLY A 42 6.81 -3.84 -9.42
CA GLY A 42 7.34 -4.52 -10.59
C GLY A 42 6.24 -5.03 -11.51
N PHE A 43 6.62 -5.41 -12.74
CA PHE A 43 5.68 -5.88 -13.77
C PHE A 43 4.79 -7.05 -13.30
N GLU A 44 5.41 -8.04 -12.63
CA GLU A 44 4.68 -9.20 -12.12
C GLU A 44 3.74 -8.86 -10.96
N GLU A 45 4.13 -7.91 -10.09
CA GLU A 45 3.29 -7.45 -8.99
C GLU A 45 2.09 -6.65 -9.50
N LYS A 46 2.29 -5.80 -10.52
CA LYS A 46 1.19 -5.11 -11.24
C LYS A 46 0.20 -6.11 -11.82
N LYS A 47 0.71 -7.16 -12.46
CA LYS A 47 -0.12 -8.22 -13.04
C LYS A 47 -0.89 -9.01 -11.96
N ALA A 48 -0.24 -9.31 -10.83
CA ALA A 48 -0.88 -9.98 -9.70
C ALA A 48 -2.02 -9.13 -9.10
N ALA A 49 -1.80 -7.83 -8.91
CA ALA A 49 -2.82 -6.91 -8.39
C ALA A 49 -4.06 -6.83 -9.31
N VAL A 50 -3.83 -6.75 -10.63
CA VAL A 50 -4.91 -6.75 -11.63
C VAL A 50 -5.69 -8.06 -11.63
N ASN A 51 -5.00 -9.21 -11.51
CA ASN A 51 -5.65 -10.51 -11.42
C ASN A 51 -6.49 -10.67 -10.14
N GLU A 52 -6.01 -10.18 -9.01
CA GLU A 52 -6.77 -10.21 -7.76
C GLU A 52 -8.03 -9.35 -7.85
N GLU A 53 -7.94 -8.18 -8.46
CA GLU A 53 -9.11 -7.32 -8.70
C GLU A 53 -10.11 -7.98 -9.66
N MET A 54 -9.64 -8.63 -10.72
CA MET A 54 -10.49 -9.42 -11.62
C MET A 54 -11.22 -10.54 -10.86
N ARG A 55 -10.53 -11.21 -9.94
CA ARG A 55 -11.12 -12.25 -9.08
C ARG A 55 -12.21 -11.69 -8.18
N ARG A 56 -12.01 -10.49 -7.61
CA ARG A 56 -13.03 -9.79 -6.81
C ARG A 56 -14.24 -9.41 -7.66
N LEU A 57 -14.02 -8.86 -8.86
CA LEU A 57 -15.11 -8.51 -9.77
C LEU A 57 -15.96 -9.70 -10.17
N ASN A 58 -15.35 -10.86 -10.40
CA ASN A 58 -16.08 -12.08 -10.77
C ASN A 58 -17.02 -12.60 -9.67
N GLN A 59 -16.87 -12.13 -8.43
CA GLN A 59 -17.78 -12.44 -7.31
C GLN A 59 -18.98 -11.47 -7.25
N LEU A 60 -18.97 -10.39 -8.03
CA LEU A 60 -20.01 -9.38 -8.02
C LEU A 60 -21.08 -9.66 -9.10
N PRO A 61 -22.31 -9.16 -8.91
CA PRO A 61 -23.35 -9.22 -9.94
C PRO A 61 -22.90 -8.53 -11.24
N SER A 62 -22.89 -9.29 -12.32
CA SER A 62 -22.33 -8.91 -13.62
C SER A 62 -23.06 -7.77 -14.33
N ASN A 63 -24.26 -7.42 -13.85
CA ASN A 63 -25.14 -6.39 -14.39
C ASN A 63 -24.95 -5.01 -13.73
N SER A 64 -24.08 -4.89 -12.73
CA SER A 64 -23.81 -3.59 -12.12
C SER A 64 -22.92 -2.72 -13.02
N THR A 65 -23.26 -1.43 -13.11
CA THR A 65 -22.48 -0.44 -13.88
C THR A 65 -21.01 -0.42 -13.46
N TYR A 66 -20.74 -0.60 -12.16
CA TYR A 66 -19.40 -0.69 -11.62
C TYR A 66 -18.62 -1.89 -12.20
N VAL A 67 -19.20 -3.10 -12.18
CA VAL A 67 -18.53 -4.30 -12.72
C VAL A 67 -18.24 -4.13 -14.21
N VAL A 68 -19.22 -3.67 -15.00
CA VAL A 68 -19.03 -3.46 -16.44
C VAL A 68 -17.91 -2.44 -16.72
N HIS A 69 -17.91 -1.32 -15.99
CA HIS A 69 -16.88 -0.30 -16.14
C HIS A 69 -15.50 -0.83 -15.73
N ARG A 70 -15.41 -1.47 -14.56
CA ARG A 70 -14.16 -1.98 -13.99
C ARG A 70 -13.57 -3.11 -14.83
N SER A 71 -14.37 -4.03 -15.36
CA SER A 71 -13.92 -5.10 -16.25
C SER A 71 -13.29 -4.56 -17.53
N ARG A 72 -13.83 -3.47 -18.10
CA ARG A 72 -13.24 -2.81 -19.28
C ARG A 72 -11.88 -2.20 -18.96
N VAL A 73 -11.77 -1.52 -17.83
CA VAL A 73 -10.50 -0.93 -17.34
C VAL A 73 -9.45 -2.03 -17.14
N LEU A 74 -9.78 -3.11 -16.43
CA LEU A 74 -8.83 -4.20 -16.17
C LEU A 74 -8.41 -4.93 -17.45
N SER A 75 -9.34 -5.13 -18.38
CA SER A 75 -9.03 -5.72 -19.70
C SER A 75 -8.03 -4.86 -20.47
N LYS A 76 -8.21 -3.53 -20.45
CA LYS A 76 -7.31 -2.58 -21.09
C LYS A 76 -5.92 -2.59 -20.45
N ILE A 77 -5.84 -2.67 -19.11
CA ILE A 77 -4.57 -2.80 -18.38
C ILE A 77 -3.84 -4.09 -18.74
N MET A 78 -4.54 -5.23 -18.80
CA MET A 78 -3.94 -6.50 -19.24
C MET A 78 -3.37 -6.43 -20.66
N GLN A 79 -4.10 -5.81 -21.59
CA GLN A 79 -3.62 -5.62 -22.96
C GLN A 79 -2.34 -4.79 -23.00
N LEU A 80 -2.30 -3.68 -22.26
CA LEU A 80 -1.14 -2.80 -22.18
C LEU A 80 0.05 -3.51 -21.52
N LEU A 81 -0.17 -4.30 -20.46
CA LEU A 81 0.88 -5.10 -19.83
C LEU A 81 1.46 -6.16 -20.78
N SER A 82 0.62 -6.79 -21.61
CA SER A 82 1.04 -7.87 -22.51
C SER A 82 1.69 -7.40 -23.82
N ALA A 83 1.60 -6.11 -24.16
CA ALA A 83 2.13 -5.57 -25.41
C ALA A 83 3.49 -4.88 -25.21
N GLN A 84 4.26 -4.77 -26.30
CA GLN A 84 5.36 -3.81 -26.35
C GLN A 84 4.77 -2.41 -26.38
N ARG A 85 4.97 -1.65 -25.30
CA ARG A 85 4.35 -0.33 -25.12
C ARG A 85 5.19 0.78 -25.73
N THR A 86 4.49 1.74 -26.32
CA THR A 86 5.01 3.06 -26.66
C THR A 86 4.93 3.97 -25.43
N LYS A 87 5.65 5.10 -25.45
CA LYS A 87 5.62 6.07 -24.34
C LYS A 87 4.20 6.53 -23.96
N SER A 88 3.35 6.78 -24.95
CA SER A 88 1.95 7.18 -24.69
C SER A 88 1.12 6.05 -24.07
N GLN A 89 1.43 4.79 -24.37
CA GLN A 89 0.77 3.63 -23.76
C GLN A 89 1.24 3.38 -22.32
N ASP A 90 2.49 3.72 -22.00
CA ASP A 90 2.97 3.72 -20.61
C ASP A 90 2.26 4.81 -19.80
N GLU A 91 2.10 6.02 -20.34
CA GLU A 91 1.32 7.10 -19.71
C GLU A 91 -0.16 6.71 -19.52
N GLU A 92 -0.79 6.12 -20.53
CA GLU A 92 -2.14 5.58 -20.43
C GLU A 92 -2.25 4.52 -19.33
N LEU A 93 -1.28 3.60 -19.26
CA LEU A 93 -1.24 2.56 -18.24
C LEU A 93 -1.12 3.13 -16.82
N GLU A 94 -0.27 4.14 -16.63
CA GLU A 94 -0.14 4.84 -15.35
C GLU A 94 -1.43 5.54 -14.93
N LEU A 95 -2.10 6.23 -15.86
CA LEU A 95 -3.40 6.87 -15.59
C LEU A 95 -4.48 5.84 -15.23
N LEU A 96 -4.49 4.69 -15.90
CA LEU A 96 -5.41 3.60 -15.59
C LEU A 96 -5.15 3.05 -14.18
N PHE A 97 -3.89 2.86 -13.79
CA PHE A 97 -3.54 2.47 -12.42
C PHE A 97 -3.88 3.55 -11.38
N ALA A 98 -3.72 4.83 -11.70
CA ALA A 98 -4.12 5.93 -10.82
C ALA A 98 -5.65 5.98 -10.59
N GLY A 99 -6.42 5.63 -11.62
CA GLY A 99 -7.88 5.48 -11.53
C GLY A 99 -8.32 4.17 -10.87
N LEU A 100 -7.41 3.20 -10.72
CA LEU A 100 -7.64 2.03 -9.89
C LEU A 100 -7.38 2.41 -8.43
N SER A 101 -8.41 2.70 -7.65
CA SER A 101 -8.31 2.76 -6.19
C SER A 101 -8.07 1.35 -5.60
N LEU A 102 -6.90 0.78 -5.87
CA LEU A 102 -6.42 -0.51 -5.34
C LEU A 102 -5.70 -0.32 -4.01
#